data_AF-A0AAE9MS75-F1
#
_entry.id   AF-A0AAE9MS75-F1
#
_cell.length_a   1.000
_cell.length_b   1.000
_cell.length_c   1.000
_cell.angle_alpha   90.00
_cell.angle_beta   90.00
_cell.angle_gamma   90.00
#
_symmetry.space_group_name_H-M   'P 1'
#
loop_
_entity.id
_entity.type
_entity.pdbx_description
1 polymer ?
#
loop_
_entity_poly.entity_id
_entity_poly.type
_entity_poly.pdbx_seq_one_letter_code
_entity_poly.pdbx_strand_id
1 'polypeptide(L)'
;MKNKFFTLILLTTMYSFISCGSDNDLPSEPIKVVIEGAEVSPEVGGPNQPNQVYIDLSTNTTTEIKRDSWDLGFYSGSEFRVVINGSISMAAAKLSTTDIDAVSSSTQEVKDLQPLVRTNTYTDESAPFVDHPSGDITKTAIAEIEVTEANNKVYLVNLGYEVATDKPATGSYSANGDERGWKKIRVLKEGDAYVLQYADLDATTHKEIVIIKTEGYHFTFFSFNTEAKVNVEPMKENWDLNFTIFTDLLPSYGPYVYADFVVNNIKSNVKGYMIDTEKENYTYNDFTLTDVKVENFGDTQTVIGKSWRVGGGPSSLPSRKDNVFYVIEDTDGNLYKLKLLALTNDAGERGYPEFVYSLLK
;
A
#
# COMPACT_ATOMS: atom_id res chain seq x y z
N MET A 1 -10.50 -94.46 -5.96
CA MET A 1 -11.14 -95.38 -4.99
C MET A 1 -11.68 -94.56 -3.82
N LYS A 2 -12.95 -94.80 -3.45
CA LYS A 2 -13.65 -94.62 -2.14
C LYS A 2 -12.92 -93.76 -1.08
N ASN A 3 -13.50 -92.84 -0.32
CA ASN A 3 -14.89 -92.57 0.07
C ASN A 3 -14.90 -91.25 0.87
N LYS A 4 -16.00 -90.50 0.75
CA LYS A 4 -16.77 -89.76 1.79
C LYS A 4 -16.09 -89.51 3.15
N PHE A 5 -16.16 -88.27 3.64
CA PHE A 5 -16.92 -87.99 4.87
C PHE A 5 -17.36 -86.52 4.96
N PHE A 6 -18.68 -86.37 5.03
CA PHE A 6 -19.42 -85.16 5.39
C PHE A 6 -19.34 -85.02 6.92
N THR A 7 -19.08 -83.83 7.46
CA THR A 7 -19.68 -83.43 8.75
C THR A 7 -19.92 -81.92 8.75
N LEU A 8 -21.21 -81.62 8.85
CA LEU A 8 -21.87 -80.34 8.99
C LEU A 8 -21.71 -79.85 10.44
N ILE A 9 -21.19 -78.65 10.65
CA ILE A 9 -21.45 -77.88 11.88
C ILE A 9 -21.83 -76.46 11.45
N LEU A 10 -23.12 -76.18 11.61
CA LEU A 10 -23.76 -74.89 11.45
C LEU A 10 -23.61 -74.15 12.79
N LEU A 11 -22.91 -73.03 12.81
CA LEU A 11 -22.88 -72.10 13.95
C LEU A 11 -23.05 -70.68 13.41
N THR A 12 -24.30 -70.25 13.41
CA THR A 12 -24.73 -68.87 13.21
C THR A 12 -24.36 -68.04 14.43
N THR A 13 -23.40 -67.12 14.28
CA THR A 13 -23.14 -66.05 15.23
C THR A 13 -23.22 -64.71 14.52
N MET A 14 -24.14 -63.87 15.03
CA MET A 14 -24.41 -62.50 14.64
C MET A 14 -23.12 -61.69 14.42
N TYR A 15 -22.99 -61.10 13.22
CA TYR A 15 -22.04 -60.03 12.99
C TYR A 15 -22.58 -58.73 13.59
N SER A 16 -21.95 -58.27 14.66
CA SER A 16 -22.02 -56.88 15.10
C SER A 16 -21.18 -56.05 14.13
N PHE A 17 -21.80 -55.19 13.32
CA PHE A 17 -21.08 -54.17 12.58
C PHE A 17 -20.57 -53.12 13.58
N ILE A 18 -19.31 -53.23 13.98
CA ILE A 18 -18.56 -52.09 14.51
C ILE A 18 -18.07 -51.33 13.29
N SER A 19 -18.72 -50.19 13.02
CA SER A 19 -18.23 -49.18 12.09
C SER A 19 -16.92 -48.63 12.66
N CYS A 20 -15.78 -49.03 12.08
CA CYS A 20 -14.57 -48.21 12.13
C CYS A 20 -14.91 -46.89 11.46
N GLY A 21 -15.10 -45.84 12.26
CA GLY A 21 -15.09 -44.48 11.74
C GLY A 21 -13.77 -44.27 11.02
N SER A 22 -13.84 -43.94 9.74
CA SER A 22 -12.69 -43.47 8.99
C SER A 22 -12.21 -42.19 9.67
N ASP A 23 -11.03 -42.27 10.27
CA ASP A 23 -10.30 -41.09 10.74
C ASP A 23 -10.19 -40.09 9.58
N ASN A 24 -10.74 -38.91 9.79
CA ASN A 24 -10.56 -37.75 8.93
C ASN A 24 -9.11 -37.28 9.09
N ASP A 25 -8.18 -37.91 8.38
CA ASP A 25 -6.87 -37.31 8.08
C ASP A 25 -7.07 -36.22 7.02
N LEU A 26 -7.66 -35.10 7.43
CA LEU A 26 -7.42 -33.84 6.74
C LEU A 26 -5.97 -33.45 7.02
N PRO A 27 -5.19 -32.97 6.03
CA PRO A 27 -3.89 -32.41 6.32
C PRO A 27 -4.11 -31.28 7.32
N SER A 28 -3.54 -31.40 8.52
CA SER A 28 -3.51 -30.32 9.50
C SER A 28 -2.93 -29.11 8.78
N GLU A 29 -3.71 -28.05 8.65
CA GLU A 29 -3.17 -26.78 8.17
C GLU A 29 -1.91 -26.45 8.98
N PRO A 30 -0.85 -25.94 8.34
CA PRO A 30 0.37 -25.59 9.05
C PRO A 30 0.02 -24.66 10.22
N ILE A 31 0.52 -24.97 11.41
CA ILE A 31 0.33 -24.12 12.59
C ILE A 31 0.94 -22.75 12.28
N LYS A 32 0.08 -21.76 12.05
CA LYS A 32 0.50 -20.37 11.87
C LYS A 32 0.88 -19.82 13.24
N VAL A 33 2.18 -19.64 13.47
CA VAL A 33 2.69 -19.03 14.70
C VAL A 33 2.52 -17.52 14.58
N VAL A 34 1.66 -16.95 15.42
CA VAL A 34 1.43 -15.50 15.50
C VAL A 34 2.40 -14.91 16.52
N ILE A 35 3.14 -13.87 16.13
CA ILE A 35 4.02 -13.13 17.04
C ILE A 35 3.19 -12.30 18.00
N GLU A 36 3.41 -12.48 19.31
CA GLU A 36 2.63 -11.78 20.34
C GLU A 36 3.01 -10.31 20.51
N GLY A 37 4.12 -9.88 19.91
CA GLY A 37 4.61 -8.52 19.95
C GLY A 37 6.10 -8.44 19.63
N ALA A 38 6.52 -7.28 19.13
CA ALA A 38 7.93 -6.98 18.89
C ALA A 38 8.19 -5.47 18.94
N GLU A 39 9.46 -5.12 19.06
CA GLU A 39 9.97 -3.79 18.75
C GLU A 39 10.58 -3.82 17.35
N VAL A 40 10.22 -2.85 16.52
CA VAL A 40 10.58 -2.80 15.10
C VAL A 40 11.16 -1.43 14.77
N SER A 41 12.29 -1.43 14.07
CA SER A 41 12.94 -0.22 13.55
C SER A 41 12.93 -0.26 12.03
N PRO A 42 11.85 0.19 11.35
CA PRO A 42 11.77 0.15 9.89
C PRO A 42 12.94 0.89 9.21
N GLU A 43 13.59 0.23 8.26
CA GLU A 43 14.75 0.78 7.51
C GLU A 43 14.31 1.80 6.45
N VAL A 44 13.73 2.93 6.88
CA VAL A 44 13.28 4.00 5.98
C VAL A 44 14.45 4.67 5.24
N GLY A 45 15.65 4.60 5.81
CA GLY A 45 16.89 5.04 5.16
C GLY A 45 17.30 6.47 5.49
N GLY A 46 16.89 7.00 6.64
CA GLY A 46 17.31 8.31 7.14
C GLY A 46 16.55 9.50 6.53
N PRO A 47 17.13 10.71 6.54
CA PRO A 47 16.37 11.95 6.30
C PRO A 47 15.89 12.14 4.86
N ASN A 48 16.39 11.35 3.90
CA ASN A 48 15.92 11.35 2.52
C ASN A 48 14.79 10.34 2.25
N GLN A 49 14.58 9.40 3.18
CA GLN A 49 13.55 8.36 3.12
C GLN A 49 13.49 7.66 1.76
N PRO A 50 14.59 7.07 1.27
CA PRO A 50 14.63 6.41 -0.03
C PRO A 50 13.72 5.19 -0.12
N ASN A 51 13.23 4.67 1.01
CA ASN A 51 12.60 3.37 1.06
C ASN A 51 11.12 3.45 1.40
N GLN A 52 10.35 2.52 0.84
CA GLN A 52 9.09 2.07 1.41
C GLN A 52 9.37 0.77 2.17
N VAL A 53 8.90 0.67 3.41
CA VAL A 53 9.13 -0.51 4.26
C VAL A 53 7.79 -1.12 4.59
N TYR A 54 7.52 -2.29 4.01
CA TYR A 54 6.34 -3.11 4.31
C TYR A 54 6.59 -3.94 5.56
N ILE A 55 5.60 -4.03 6.45
CA ILE A 55 5.67 -4.79 7.69
C ILE A 55 4.45 -5.70 7.81
N ASP A 56 4.69 -6.97 8.07
CA ASP A 56 3.72 -7.97 8.55
C ASP A 56 3.88 -8.12 10.07
N LEU A 57 2.83 -7.78 10.82
CA LEU A 57 2.81 -7.82 12.28
C LEU A 57 2.74 -9.25 12.81
N SER A 58 2.03 -10.13 12.11
CA SER A 58 1.84 -11.52 12.53
C SER A 58 3.12 -12.34 12.45
N THR A 59 3.98 -12.07 11.47
CA THR A 59 5.26 -12.76 11.30
C THR A 59 6.46 -11.93 11.74
N ASN A 60 6.26 -10.65 12.09
CA ASN A 60 7.33 -9.67 12.32
C ASN A 60 8.30 -9.55 11.13
N THR A 61 7.79 -9.69 9.91
CA THR A 61 8.60 -9.61 8.68
C THR A 61 8.60 -8.18 8.16
N THR A 62 9.78 -7.68 7.80
CA THR A 62 9.93 -6.41 7.08
C THR A 62 10.44 -6.65 5.67
N THR A 63 9.92 -5.90 4.70
CA THR A 63 10.40 -5.89 3.30
C THR A 63 10.65 -4.47 2.86
N GLU A 64 11.89 -4.16 2.51
CA GLU A 64 12.31 -2.86 2.00
C GLU A 64 12.30 -2.86 0.47
N ILE A 65 11.75 -1.81 -0.13
CA ILE A 65 11.98 -1.47 -1.54
C ILE A 65 12.32 0.02 -1.70
N LYS A 66 13.01 0.37 -2.78
CA LYS A 66 13.27 1.77 -3.14
C LYS A 66 12.00 2.42 -3.63
N ARG A 67 11.63 3.57 -3.08
CA ARG A 67 10.35 4.23 -3.40
C ARG A 67 10.28 4.79 -4.81
N ASP A 68 11.40 4.96 -5.49
CA ASP A 68 11.53 5.37 -6.90
C ASP A 68 11.71 4.19 -7.88
N SER A 69 11.54 2.95 -7.40
CA SER A 69 11.65 1.75 -8.24
C SER A 69 10.45 1.49 -9.15
N TRP A 70 9.35 2.20 -8.96
CA TRP A 70 8.09 2.03 -9.70
C TRP A 70 7.37 3.36 -9.93
N ASP A 71 6.49 3.40 -10.92
CA ASP A 71 5.75 4.61 -11.31
C ASP A 71 4.24 4.38 -11.38
N LEU A 72 3.82 3.24 -11.96
CA LEU A 72 2.42 2.88 -12.12
C LEU A 72 2.14 1.50 -11.50
N GLY A 73 1.06 1.38 -10.74
CA GLY A 73 0.53 0.11 -10.23
C GLY A 73 -0.76 -0.26 -10.94
N PHE A 74 -0.79 -1.38 -11.64
CA PHE A 74 -1.97 -1.90 -12.35
C PHE A 74 -2.72 -2.87 -11.45
N TYR A 75 -3.94 -2.53 -11.06
CA TYR A 75 -4.70 -3.28 -10.05
C TYR A 75 -5.03 -4.69 -10.55
N SER A 76 -4.69 -5.69 -9.73
CA SER A 76 -4.88 -7.11 -9.99
C SER A 76 -6.28 -7.62 -9.60
N GLY A 77 -7.12 -6.79 -8.98
CA GLY A 77 -8.51 -7.13 -8.66
C GLY A 77 -9.44 -7.13 -9.87
N SER A 78 -10.75 -7.09 -9.62
CA SER A 78 -11.78 -7.11 -10.66
C SER A 78 -11.80 -5.85 -11.52
N GLU A 79 -11.62 -4.70 -10.88
CA GLU A 79 -11.68 -3.38 -11.49
C GLU A 79 -10.42 -3.10 -12.31
N PHE A 80 -10.56 -2.32 -13.38
CA PHE A 80 -9.42 -1.91 -14.19
C PHE A 80 -8.93 -0.53 -13.76
N ARG A 81 -8.14 -0.50 -12.69
CA ARG A 81 -7.68 0.74 -12.05
C ARG A 81 -6.16 0.80 -12.04
N VAL A 82 -5.63 2.02 -12.19
CA VAL A 82 -4.19 2.28 -12.20
C VAL A 82 -3.90 3.32 -11.12
N VAL A 83 -2.96 3.01 -10.23
CA VAL A 83 -2.43 3.94 -9.24
C VAL A 83 -1.13 4.55 -9.75
N ILE A 84 -0.84 5.77 -9.32
CA ILE A 84 0.43 6.45 -9.55
C ILE A 84 1.28 6.43 -8.28
N ASN A 85 2.60 6.54 -8.43
CA ASN A 85 3.48 6.56 -7.28
C ASN A 85 3.47 7.93 -6.55
N GLY A 86 2.53 8.08 -5.63
CA GLY A 86 2.42 9.26 -4.78
C GLY A 86 3.62 9.47 -3.84
N SER A 87 4.46 8.45 -3.60
CA SER A 87 5.63 8.57 -2.70
C SER A 87 6.77 9.39 -3.32
N ILE A 88 6.79 9.52 -4.64
CA ILE A 88 7.73 10.38 -5.39
C ILE A 88 7.02 11.62 -5.96
N SER A 89 5.82 11.94 -5.45
CA SER A 89 5.05 13.13 -5.81
C SER A 89 4.54 13.15 -7.26
N MET A 90 4.22 11.98 -7.83
CA MET A 90 3.57 11.92 -9.15
C MET A 90 2.17 12.55 -9.13
N ALA A 91 1.75 13.04 -10.29
CA ALA A 91 0.38 13.50 -10.56
C ALA A 91 -0.02 13.16 -12.00
N ALA A 92 -1.31 12.96 -12.25
CA ALA A 92 -1.82 12.65 -13.57
C ALA A 92 -3.13 13.37 -13.87
N ALA A 93 -3.31 13.83 -15.11
CA ALA A 93 -4.54 14.47 -15.57
C ALA A 93 -5.01 13.91 -16.90
N LYS A 94 -6.32 13.69 -16.97
CA LYS A 94 -7.00 13.25 -18.19
C LYS A 94 -6.99 14.38 -19.22
N LEU A 95 -6.61 14.07 -20.45
CA LEU A 95 -6.71 14.96 -21.61
C LEU A 95 -8.00 14.69 -22.40
N SER A 96 -8.36 15.62 -23.27
CA SER A 96 -9.55 15.52 -24.12
C SER A 96 -9.45 14.46 -25.23
N THR A 97 -8.23 14.10 -25.64
CA THR A 97 -7.96 13.21 -26.79
C THR A 97 -7.76 11.74 -26.41
N THR A 98 -7.96 10.85 -27.39
CA THR A 98 -7.54 9.44 -27.35
C THR A 98 -6.29 9.17 -28.18
N ASP A 99 -5.87 10.13 -29.01
CA ASP A 99 -4.66 10.03 -29.81
C ASP A 99 -3.45 10.51 -28.99
N ILE A 100 -2.65 9.56 -28.53
CA ILE A 100 -1.45 9.84 -27.74
C ILE A 100 -0.37 10.54 -28.58
N ASP A 101 -0.28 10.27 -29.88
CA ASP A 101 0.79 10.81 -30.73
C ASP A 101 0.55 12.28 -31.11
N ALA A 102 -0.70 12.75 -31.00
CA ALA A 102 -1.06 14.15 -31.20
C ALA A 102 -0.75 15.09 -30.02
N VAL A 103 -0.42 14.54 -28.83
CA VAL A 103 -0.14 15.35 -27.62
C VAL A 103 1.33 15.78 -27.58
N SER A 104 1.60 17.04 -27.27
CA SER A 104 2.95 17.55 -27.01
C SER A 104 2.95 18.68 -25.99
N SER A 105 4.12 19.15 -25.57
CA SER A 105 4.28 20.34 -24.72
C SER A 105 3.72 21.61 -25.39
N SER A 106 3.53 21.60 -26.70
CA SER A 106 2.95 22.73 -27.44
C SER A 106 1.42 22.79 -27.38
N THR A 107 0.75 21.67 -27.05
CA THR A 107 -0.71 21.56 -26.92
C THR A 107 -1.23 22.51 -25.85
N GLN A 108 -2.28 23.28 -26.14
CA GLN A 108 -2.81 24.29 -25.21
C GLN A 108 -3.31 23.66 -23.90
N GLU A 109 -4.08 22.58 -23.98
CA GLU A 109 -4.57 21.84 -22.81
C GLU A 109 -3.43 21.38 -21.89
N VAL A 110 -2.29 20.95 -22.46
CA VAL A 110 -1.10 20.56 -21.68
C VAL A 110 -0.51 21.75 -20.94
N LYS A 111 -0.37 22.90 -21.60
CA LYS A 111 0.15 24.14 -20.99
C LYS A 111 -0.73 24.62 -19.84
N ASP A 112 -2.04 24.51 -20.01
CA ASP A 112 -3.01 24.93 -18.99
C ASP A 112 -2.98 24.01 -17.76
N LEU A 113 -2.73 22.71 -17.96
CA LEU A 113 -2.69 21.70 -16.90
C LEU A 113 -1.36 21.64 -16.14
N GLN A 114 -0.22 21.84 -16.81
CA GLN A 114 1.11 21.69 -16.19
C GLN A 114 1.32 22.42 -14.85
N PRO A 115 0.78 23.64 -14.63
CA PRO A 115 0.86 24.31 -13.33
C PRO A 115 0.09 23.61 -12.20
N LEU A 116 -0.98 22.88 -12.53
CA LEU A 116 -1.90 22.28 -11.57
C LEU A 116 -1.66 20.78 -11.33
N VAL A 117 -1.16 20.05 -12.33
CA VAL A 117 -0.92 18.59 -12.27
C VAL A 117 0.39 18.30 -11.55
N ARG A 118 0.46 18.73 -10.28
CA ARG A 118 1.64 18.66 -9.41
C ARG A 118 1.18 18.62 -7.95
N THR A 119 2.06 18.17 -7.06
CA THR A 119 1.87 18.31 -5.60
C THR A 119 2.39 19.66 -5.08
N ASN A 120 2.02 20.05 -3.87
CA ASN A 120 2.49 21.26 -3.18
C ASN A 120 2.24 22.56 -3.99
N THR A 121 1.14 22.60 -4.74
CA THR A 121 0.69 23.79 -5.48
C THR A 121 -0.02 24.81 -4.58
N TYR A 122 -0.38 24.39 -3.34
CA TYR A 122 -1.10 25.20 -2.36
C TYR A 122 -2.46 25.70 -2.88
N THR A 123 -3.11 24.89 -3.72
CA THR A 123 -4.47 25.08 -4.23
C THR A 123 -5.21 23.76 -4.27
N ASP A 124 -6.49 23.76 -3.90
CA ASP A 124 -7.35 22.57 -3.98
C ASP A 124 -7.72 22.17 -5.41
N GLU A 125 -7.50 23.06 -6.40
CA GLU A 125 -7.62 22.76 -7.83
C GLU A 125 -6.73 21.59 -8.26
N SER A 126 -5.63 21.33 -7.54
CA SER A 126 -4.73 20.20 -7.82
C SER A 126 -5.18 18.87 -7.23
N ALA A 127 -6.18 18.86 -6.33
CA ALA A 127 -6.62 17.65 -5.63
C ALA A 127 -7.06 16.49 -6.55
N PRO A 128 -7.73 16.73 -7.70
CA PRO A 128 -8.14 15.65 -8.60
C PRO A 128 -6.99 14.93 -9.35
N PHE A 129 -5.77 15.47 -9.30
CA PHE A 129 -4.64 14.96 -10.09
C PHE A 129 -3.73 13.99 -9.35
N VAL A 130 -4.10 13.61 -8.12
CA VAL A 130 -3.39 12.59 -7.33
C VAL A 130 -4.38 11.50 -6.90
N ASP A 131 -3.87 10.32 -6.61
CA ASP A 131 -4.71 9.27 -6.04
C ASP A 131 -5.23 9.69 -4.68
N HIS A 132 -6.51 9.44 -4.41
CA HIS A 132 -7.14 9.86 -3.17
C HIS A 132 -6.50 9.14 -1.97
N PRO A 133 -6.16 9.86 -0.88
CA PRO A 133 -5.34 9.31 0.20
C PRO A 133 -6.02 8.20 1.00
N SER A 134 -7.34 8.03 0.89
CA SER A 134 -8.07 6.97 1.59
C SER A 134 -7.66 5.54 1.18
N GLY A 135 -7.05 5.37 0.01
CA GLY A 135 -6.68 4.05 -0.52
C GLY A 135 -7.83 3.32 -1.23
N ASP A 136 -8.96 4.01 -1.42
CA ASP A 136 -10.11 3.55 -2.20
C ASP A 136 -9.71 3.47 -3.69
N ILE A 137 -9.70 2.25 -4.23
CA ILE A 137 -9.25 1.98 -5.60
C ILE A 137 -10.13 2.62 -6.68
N THR A 138 -11.35 3.05 -6.30
CA THR A 138 -12.25 3.76 -7.22
C THR A 138 -11.92 5.25 -7.36
N LYS A 139 -11.05 5.78 -6.51
CA LYS A 139 -10.68 7.20 -6.42
C LYS A 139 -9.21 7.46 -6.82
N THR A 140 -8.81 6.89 -7.95
CA THR A 140 -7.51 7.11 -8.59
C THR A 140 -7.53 8.34 -9.50
N ALA A 141 -6.39 8.99 -9.71
CA ALA A 141 -6.23 10.10 -10.67
C ALA A 141 -6.52 9.65 -12.12
N ILE A 142 -6.17 8.40 -12.42
CA ILE A 142 -6.51 7.74 -13.69
C ILE A 142 -7.87 7.07 -13.51
N ALA A 143 -8.82 7.37 -14.41
CA ALA A 143 -10.16 6.79 -14.36
C ALA A 143 -10.13 5.28 -14.63
N GLU A 144 -11.22 4.59 -14.33
CA GLU A 144 -11.34 3.17 -14.68
C GLU A 144 -11.16 2.96 -16.18
N ILE A 145 -10.40 1.93 -16.54
CA ILE A 145 -10.18 1.59 -17.94
C ILE A 145 -11.40 0.83 -18.43
N GLU A 146 -12.07 1.40 -19.42
CA GLU A 146 -13.29 0.87 -19.98
C GLU A 146 -13.01 -0.17 -21.07
N VAL A 147 -13.96 -1.08 -21.28
CA VAL A 147 -13.90 -2.04 -22.40
C VAL A 147 -13.97 -1.31 -23.74
N THR A 148 -14.71 -0.20 -23.82
CA THR A 148 -14.81 0.63 -25.01
C THR A 148 -13.56 1.51 -25.13
N GLU A 149 -12.67 1.15 -26.06
CA GLU A 149 -11.39 1.84 -26.27
C GLU A 149 -11.52 3.36 -26.42
N ALA A 150 -12.54 3.85 -27.13
CA ALA A 150 -12.75 5.28 -27.39
C ALA A 150 -13.03 6.11 -26.12
N ASN A 151 -13.41 5.45 -25.02
CA ASN A 151 -13.63 6.09 -23.72
C ASN A 151 -12.32 6.26 -22.93
N ASN A 152 -11.29 5.48 -23.27
CA ASN A 152 -9.99 5.51 -22.62
C ASN A 152 -9.13 6.65 -23.19
N LYS A 153 -9.06 7.76 -22.45
CA LYS A 153 -8.35 8.98 -22.84
C LYS A 153 -6.85 8.91 -22.56
N VAL A 154 -6.11 9.79 -23.22
CA VAL A 154 -4.70 10.04 -22.91
C VAL A 154 -4.61 10.81 -21.60
N TYR A 155 -3.56 10.55 -20.82
CA TYR A 155 -3.23 11.24 -19.59
C TYR A 155 -1.88 11.95 -19.74
N LEU A 156 -1.82 13.19 -19.27
CA LEU A 156 -0.58 13.90 -18.96
C LEU A 156 -0.11 13.44 -17.58
N VAL A 157 1.15 13.01 -17.47
CA VAL A 157 1.72 12.47 -16.23
C VAL A 157 2.95 13.28 -15.83
N ASN A 158 2.90 13.87 -14.65
CA ASN A 158 4.07 14.39 -13.95
C ASN A 158 4.77 13.22 -13.25
N LEU A 159 6.04 12.99 -13.58
CA LEU A 159 6.82 11.87 -13.04
C LEU A 159 7.36 12.11 -11.63
N GLY A 160 7.06 13.27 -11.05
CA GLY A 160 7.47 13.63 -9.71
C GLY A 160 8.96 13.96 -9.65
N TYR A 161 9.60 13.52 -8.58
CA TYR A 161 10.99 13.85 -8.26
C TYR A 161 11.84 12.61 -8.05
N GLU A 162 13.12 12.73 -8.37
CA GLU A 162 14.15 11.77 -7.93
C GLU A 162 14.23 11.79 -6.40
N VAL A 163 14.80 10.73 -5.81
CA VAL A 163 15.13 10.74 -4.38
C VAL A 163 16.33 11.65 -4.15
N ALA A 164 16.20 12.60 -3.21
CA ALA A 164 17.31 13.50 -2.88
C ALA A 164 18.50 12.75 -2.27
N THR A 165 19.71 13.21 -2.58
CA THR A 165 20.97 12.70 -2.01
C THR A 165 21.58 13.64 -0.96
N ASP A 166 21.09 14.88 -0.88
CA ASP A 166 21.64 15.89 0.02
C ASP A 166 21.22 15.63 1.47
N LYS A 167 22.20 15.72 2.38
CA LYS A 167 21.95 15.61 3.82
C LYS A 167 21.40 16.94 4.36
N PRO A 168 20.14 17.00 4.86
CA PRO A 168 19.60 18.20 5.47
C PRO A 168 20.18 18.43 6.88
N ALA A 169 19.83 19.57 7.48
CA ALA A 169 20.12 19.83 8.89
C ALA A 169 19.51 18.75 9.81
N THR A 170 20.18 18.43 10.92
CA THR A 170 19.72 17.45 11.91
C THR A 170 18.28 17.73 12.36
N GLY A 171 17.46 16.67 12.45
CA GLY A 171 16.03 16.75 12.74
C GLY A 171 15.13 17.14 11.55
N SER A 172 15.71 17.59 10.44
CA SER A 172 14.96 17.90 9.20
C SER A 172 14.96 16.71 8.23
N TYR A 173 14.26 16.86 7.12
CA TYR A 173 14.18 15.89 6.03
C TYR A 173 14.37 16.59 4.68
N SER A 174 14.83 15.85 3.68
CA SER A 174 14.92 16.31 2.29
C SER A 174 14.63 15.13 1.39
N ALA A 175 13.37 14.94 0.99
CA ALA A 175 12.98 13.73 0.26
C ALA A 175 13.11 13.87 -1.26
N ASN A 176 12.83 15.04 -1.82
CA ASN A 176 12.72 15.23 -3.27
C ASN A 176 13.98 15.90 -3.82
N GLY A 177 14.58 15.26 -4.82
CA GLY A 177 15.70 15.77 -5.62
C GLY A 177 15.21 16.46 -6.88
N ASP A 178 15.85 16.16 -8.02
CA ASP A 178 15.54 16.78 -9.31
C ASP A 178 14.16 16.35 -9.87
N GLU A 179 13.55 17.20 -10.70
CA GLU A 179 12.30 16.86 -11.40
C GLU A 179 12.54 15.77 -12.45
N ARG A 180 11.68 14.75 -12.47
CA ARG A 180 11.73 13.64 -13.44
C ARG A 180 11.07 13.97 -14.77
N GLY A 181 10.42 15.13 -14.87
CA GLY A 181 9.78 15.61 -16.08
C GLY A 181 8.38 15.02 -16.32
N TRP A 182 7.99 14.94 -17.59
CA TRP A 182 6.62 14.64 -18.00
C TRP A 182 6.56 13.53 -19.05
N LYS A 183 5.51 12.71 -18.96
CA LYS A 183 5.14 11.73 -19.97
C LYS A 183 3.67 11.87 -20.37
N LYS A 184 3.33 11.23 -21.48
CA LYS A 184 1.95 10.97 -21.90
C LYS A 184 1.70 9.47 -21.88
N ILE A 185 0.55 9.06 -21.37
CA ILE A 185 0.14 7.65 -21.36
C ILE A 185 -1.28 7.48 -21.85
N ARG A 186 -1.62 6.30 -22.34
CA ARG A 186 -3.00 5.84 -22.55
C ARG A 186 -3.05 4.38 -22.11
N VAL A 187 -4.07 4.00 -21.36
CA VAL A 187 -4.22 2.62 -20.89
C VAL A 187 -5.48 2.03 -21.50
N LEU A 188 -5.35 0.84 -22.07
CA LEU A 188 -6.43 0.09 -22.72
C LEU A 188 -6.60 -1.27 -22.05
N LYS A 189 -7.63 -2.00 -22.47
CA LYS A 189 -7.90 -3.37 -22.05
C LYS A 189 -7.68 -4.34 -23.19
N GLU A 190 -7.08 -5.47 -22.88
CA GLU A 190 -7.01 -6.64 -23.74
C GLU A 190 -7.39 -7.88 -22.93
N GLY A 191 -8.66 -8.30 -23.01
CA GLY A 191 -9.19 -9.36 -22.15
C GLY A 191 -9.12 -8.95 -20.68
N ASP A 192 -8.41 -9.74 -19.86
CA ASP A 192 -8.16 -9.44 -18.44
C ASP A 192 -6.82 -8.69 -18.18
N ALA A 193 -6.11 -8.33 -19.24
CA ALA A 193 -4.86 -7.57 -19.16
C ALA A 193 -5.08 -6.09 -19.45
N TYR A 194 -4.12 -5.27 -19.02
CA TYR A 194 -3.98 -3.89 -19.45
C TYR A 194 -3.00 -3.80 -20.61
N VAL A 195 -3.18 -2.79 -21.44
CA VAL A 195 -2.21 -2.37 -22.46
C VAL A 195 -1.82 -0.94 -22.15
N LEU A 196 -0.56 -0.73 -21.75
CA LEU A 196 -0.01 0.59 -21.46
C LEU A 196 0.68 1.13 -22.71
N GLN A 197 0.12 2.20 -23.28
CA GLN A 197 0.80 3.04 -24.25
C GLN A 197 1.47 4.19 -23.51
N TYR A 198 2.74 4.48 -23.81
CA TYR A 198 3.49 5.53 -23.15
C TYR A 198 4.54 6.16 -24.07
N ALA A 199 4.81 7.45 -23.85
CA ALA A 199 5.84 8.18 -24.57
C ALA A 199 6.35 9.36 -23.75
N ASP A 200 7.54 9.85 -24.09
CA ASP A 200 7.94 11.20 -23.68
C ASP A 200 6.96 12.23 -24.23
N LEU A 201 6.77 13.33 -23.50
CA LEU A 201 5.71 14.30 -23.82
C LEU A 201 5.76 14.80 -25.28
N ASP A 202 6.96 15.07 -25.81
CA ASP A 202 7.17 15.58 -27.18
C ASP A 202 7.48 14.50 -28.22
N ALA A 203 7.46 13.21 -27.85
CA ALA A 203 7.66 12.13 -28.81
C ALA A 203 6.46 12.03 -29.78
N THR A 204 6.74 11.78 -31.06
CA THR A 204 5.71 11.67 -32.12
C THR A 204 5.14 10.26 -32.29
N THR A 205 5.66 9.30 -31.53
CA THR A 205 5.22 7.90 -31.51
C THR A 205 5.32 7.36 -30.09
N HIS A 206 4.45 6.44 -29.73
CA HIS A 206 4.43 5.79 -28.43
C HIS A 206 5.07 4.38 -28.46
N LYS A 207 5.43 3.92 -27.27
CA LYS A 207 5.72 2.51 -26.98
C LYS A 207 4.48 1.87 -26.36
N GLU A 208 4.41 0.55 -26.43
CA GLU A 208 3.32 -0.22 -25.84
C GLU A 208 3.85 -1.45 -25.09
N ILE A 209 3.21 -1.79 -23.98
CA ILE A 209 3.46 -3.01 -23.22
C ILE A 209 2.16 -3.59 -22.66
N VAL A 210 2.02 -4.91 -22.72
CA VAL A 210 0.93 -5.65 -22.08
C VAL A 210 1.28 -5.91 -20.61
N ILE A 211 0.39 -5.49 -19.70
CA ILE A 211 0.50 -5.71 -18.26
C ILE A 211 -0.57 -6.71 -17.83
N ILE A 212 -0.12 -7.92 -17.51
CA ILE A 212 -0.96 -9.01 -17.00
C ILE A 212 -1.09 -8.84 -15.49
N LYS A 213 -2.32 -8.97 -14.96
CA LYS A 213 -2.59 -8.99 -13.53
C LYS A 213 -1.87 -10.15 -12.85
N THR A 214 -1.39 -9.93 -11.62
CA THR A 214 -0.64 -10.94 -10.86
C THR A 214 -1.48 -11.40 -9.67
N GLU A 215 -1.86 -12.67 -9.68
CA GLU A 215 -2.61 -13.30 -8.58
C GLU A 215 -1.83 -13.23 -7.27
N GLY A 216 -2.53 -12.99 -6.15
CA GLY A 216 -1.91 -12.88 -4.82
C GLY A 216 -1.30 -11.51 -4.49
N TYR A 217 -1.28 -10.56 -5.43
CA TYR A 217 -0.80 -9.18 -5.21
C TYR A 217 -1.94 -8.18 -5.46
N HIS A 218 -1.87 -6.98 -4.89
CA HIS A 218 -2.82 -5.92 -5.24
C HIS A 218 -2.51 -5.35 -6.60
N PHE A 219 -1.23 -5.27 -6.97
CA PHE A 219 -0.81 -4.64 -8.21
C PHE A 219 0.26 -5.42 -8.97
N THR A 220 0.27 -5.22 -10.29
CA THR A 220 1.46 -5.43 -11.13
C THR A 220 2.08 -4.07 -11.40
N PHE A 221 3.35 -3.87 -11.03
CA PHE A 221 3.99 -2.56 -11.13
C PHE A 221 4.78 -2.40 -12.41
N PHE A 222 4.90 -1.15 -12.88
CA PHE A 222 5.70 -0.75 -14.03
C PHE A 222 6.59 0.44 -13.66
N SER A 223 7.80 0.48 -14.24
CA SER A 223 8.73 1.60 -14.10
C SER A 223 9.08 2.20 -15.46
N PHE A 224 9.02 3.52 -15.56
CA PHE A 224 9.49 4.28 -16.72
C PHE A 224 11.02 4.31 -16.83
N ASN A 225 11.74 4.10 -15.72
CA ASN A 225 13.20 4.08 -15.71
C ASN A 225 13.74 2.80 -16.36
N THR A 226 13.11 1.66 -16.08
CA THR A 226 13.50 0.36 -16.65
C THR A 226 12.67 -0.04 -17.88
N GLU A 227 11.57 0.67 -18.12
CA GLU A 227 10.56 0.36 -19.14
C GLU A 227 10.02 -1.09 -19.01
N ALA A 228 9.95 -1.58 -17.78
CA ALA A 228 9.61 -2.97 -17.48
C ALA A 228 8.72 -3.10 -16.24
N LYS A 229 8.15 -4.29 -16.08
CA LYS A 229 7.46 -4.69 -14.84
C LYS A 229 8.48 -4.89 -13.72
N VAL A 230 8.10 -4.49 -12.50
CA VAL A 230 8.96 -4.55 -11.30
C VAL A 230 8.20 -5.17 -10.12
N ASN A 231 8.93 -5.72 -9.15
CA ASN A 231 8.36 -6.25 -7.90
C ASN A 231 8.50 -5.19 -6.82
N VAL A 232 7.42 -4.91 -6.08
CA VAL A 232 7.37 -3.80 -5.12
C VAL A 232 6.79 -4.27 -3.78
N GLU A 233 5.49 -4.51 -3.71
CA GLU A 233 4.85 -4.97 -2.48
C GLU A 233 5.00 -6.50 -2.30
N PRO A 234 5.04 -7.01 -1.06
CA PRO A 234 4.82 -8.42 -0.76
C PRO A 234 3.43 -8.89 -1.23
N MET A 235 3.20 -10.21 -1.19
CA MET A 235 1.84 -10.74 -1.41
C MET A 235 0.84 -10.02 -0.50
N LYS A 236 -0.37 -9.81 -0.99
CA LYS A 236 -1.36 -8.91 -0.38
C LYS A 236 -1.78 -9.31 1.04
N GLU A 237 -1.56 -10.57 1.44
CA GLU A 237 -1.85 -11.12 2.77
C GLU A 237 -0.62 -11.16 3.68
N ASN A 238 0.54 -10.71 3.21
CA ASN A 238 1.83 -10.79 3.92
C ASN A 238 2.40 -9.39 4.22
N TRP A 239 1.54 -8.40 4.42
CA TRP A 239 1.90 -7.09 4.95
C TRP A 239 0.67 -6.34 5.46
N ASP A 240 0.85 -5.60 6.54
CA ASP A 240 -0.20 -4.83 7.19
C ASP A 240 0.07 -3.33 7.16
N LEU A 241 1.34 -2.93 7.34
CA LEU A 241 1.76 -1.54 7.39
C LEU A 241 2.81 -1.24 6.32
N ASN A 242 2.86 0.00 5.87
CA ASN A 242 3.94 0.50 5.02
C ASN A 242 4.40 1.89 5.49
N PHE A 243 5.66 1.99 5.90
CA PHE A 243 6.32 3.28 6.15
C PHE A 243 6.81 3.86 4.84
N THR A 244 6.43 5.11 4.54
CA THR A 244 6.74 5.76 3.27
C THR A 244 6.65 7.29 3.35
N ILE A 245 7.16 7.95 2.31
CA ILE A 245 6.69 9.28 1.90
C ILE A 245 5.30 9.12 1.29
N PHE A 246 4.38 10.03 1.57
CA PHE A 246 2.98 9.89 1.14
C PHE A 246 2.38 11.22 0.69
N THR A 247 1.60 11.19 -0.38
CA THR A 247 0.81 12.35 -0.84
C THR A 247 -0.58 12.28 -0.22
N ASP A 248 -0.91 13.26 0.61
CA ASP A 248 -2.21 13.42 1.27
C ASP A 248 -2.90 14.69 0.78
N LEU A 249 -4.19 14.87 1.08
CA LEU A 249 -4.94 16.07 0.70
C LEU A 249 -5.12 16.99 1.90
N LEU A 250 -4.63 18.22 1.76
CA LEU A 250 -4.90 19.30 2.71
C LEU A 250 -6.12 20.10 2.26
N PRO A 251 -7.14 20.28 3.14
CA PRO A 251 -8.29 21.13 2.84
C PRO A 251 -7.82 22.52 2.39
N SER A 252 -8.33 22.98 1.25
CA SER A 252 -7.99 24.28 0.62
C SER A 252 -6.54 24.47 0.13
N TYR A 253 -5.64 23.49 0.33
CA TYR A 253 -4.25 23.56 -0.14
C TYR A 253 -3.89 22.46 -1.15
N GLY A 254 -4.78 21.49 -1.36
CA GLY A 254 -4.59 20.43 -2.34
C GLY A 254 -3.59 19.35 -1.90
N PRO A 255 -2.95 18.66 -2.85
CA PRO A 255 -2.01 17.58 -2.56
C PRO A 255 -0.77 18.09 -1.84
N TYR A 256 -0.45 17.46 -0.71
CA TYR A 256 0.71 17.77 0.11
C TYR A 256 1.49 16.50 0.44
N VAL A 257 2.81 16.58 0.31
CA VAL A 257 3.70 15.43 0.51
C VAL A 257 4.21 15.40 1.96
N TYR A 258 4.01 14.27 2.62
CA TYR A 258 4.43 14.03 4.00
C TYR A 258 5.53 12.98 4.08
N ALA A 259 6.55 13.28 4.89
CA ALA A 259 7.50 12.30 5.42
C ALA A 259 6.98 11.58 6.66
N ASP A 260 7.63 10.46 6.98
CA ASP A 260 7.31 9.58 8.12
C ASP A 260 5.81 9.23 8.19
N PHE A 261 5.24 8.86 7.04
CA PHE A 261 3.86 8.45 6.94
C PHE A 261 3.76 6.94 7.08
N VAL A 262 2.74 6.46 7.77
CA VAL A 262 2.47 5.02 7.92
C VAL A 262 1.09 4.73 7.34
N VAL A 263 1.04 3.93 6.28
CA VAL A 263 -0.23 3.48 5.72
C VAL A 263 -0.53 2.04 6.13
N ASN A 264 -1.80 1.72 6.31
CA ASN A 264 -2.29 0.36 6.52
C ASN A 264 -2.80 -0.26 5.21
N ASN A 265 -2.69 -1.58 5.06
CA ASN A 265 -3.11 -2.35 3.89
C ASN A 265 -4.65 -2.46 3.79
N ILE A 266 -5.32 -1.33 3.53
CA ILE A 266 -6.79 -1.24 3.53
C ILE A 266 -7.43 -2.16 2.47
N LYS A 267 -6.71 -2.48 1.39
CA LYS A 267 -7.19 -3.36 0.31
C LYS A 267 -7.23 -4.84 0.72
N SER A 268 -6.49 -5.20 1.76
CA SER A 268 -6.61 -6.49 2.45
C SER A 268 -7.32 -6.36 3.80
N ASN A 269 -8.19 -5.35 3.94
CA ASN A 269 -9.00 -5.09 5.14
C ASN A 269 -8.21 -4.84 6.43
N VAL A 270 -6.94 -4.44 6.34
CA VAL A 270 -6.22 -3.97 7.53
C VAL A 270 -6.81 -2.63 7.94
N LYS A 271 -7.33 -2.58 9.16
CA LYS A 271 -8.05 -1.42 9.70
C LYS A 271 -7.49 -1.07 11.07
N GLY A 272 -7.88 0.10 11.56
CA GLY A 272 -7.54 0.48 12.91
C GLY A 272 -8.11 1.80 13.32
N TYR A 273 -7.74 2.22 14.53
CA TYR A 273 -8.05 3.53 15.07
C TYR A 273 -6.97 3.99 16.06
N MET A 274 -6.92 5.31 16.25
CA MET A 274 -6.04 5.97 17.20
C MET A 274 -6.74 6.10 18.56
N ILE A 275 -6.00 5.89 19.63
CA ILE A 275 -6.37 6.23 21.01
C ILE A 275 -5.51 7.39 21.47
N ASP A 276 -6.15 8.45 21.98
CA ASP A 276 -5.49 9.61 22.58
C ASP A 276 -5.65 9.54 24.10
N THR A 277 -4.57 9.23 24.81
CA THR A 277 -4.58 8.98 26.27
C THR A 277 -4.87 10.22 27.11
N GLU A 278 -4.88 11.41 26.51
CA GLU A 278 -5.33 12.64 27.19
C GLU A 278 -6.85 12.82 27.10
N LYS A 279 -7.49 12.18 26.12
CA LYS A 279 -8.95 12.24 25.91
C LYS A 279 -9.65 11.00 26.43
N GLU A 280 -8.96 9.87 26.40
CA GLU A 280 -9.44 8.56 26.80
C GLU A 280 -8.64 8.11 28.03
N ASN A 281 -9.32 7.61 29.07
CA ASN A 281 -8.69 7.12 30.30
C ASN A 281 -8.02 5.75 30.10
N TYR A 282 -7.23 5.60 29.04
CA TYR A 282 -6.49 4.38 28.70
C TYR A 282 -4.98 4.66 28.73
N THR A 283 -4.21 3.63 29.06
CA THR A 283 -2.76 3.60 28.84
C THR A 283 -2.42 2.46 27.89
N TYR A 284 -1.29 2.56 27.19
CA TYR A 284 -0.82 1.48 26.32
C TYR A 284 -0.70 0.15 27.08
N ASN A 285 -0.19 0.16 28.31
CA ASN A 285 0.05 -1.07 29.07
C ASN A 285 -1.26 -1.71 29.53
N ASP A 286 -2.22 -0.90 29.98
CA ASP A 286 -3.46 -1.39 30.59
C ASP A 286 -4.56 -1.68 29.56
N PHE A 287 -4.41 -1.25 28.30
CA PHE A 287 -5.38 -1.52 27.25
C PHE A 287 -5.40 -3.00 26.87
N THR A 288 -6.58 -3.61 26.90
CA THR A 288 -6.84 -5.04 26.66
C THR A 288 -7.81 -5.28 25.52
N LEU A 289 -8.01 -6.55 25.14
CA LEU A 289 -9.00 -6.91 24.12
C LEU A 289 -10.42 -6.45 24.47
N THR A 290 -10.80 -6.45 25.75
CA THR A 290 -12.14 -6.02 26.18
C THR A 290 -12.39 -4.52 26.04
N ASP A 291 -11.33 -3.72 25.85
CA ASP A 291 -11.43 -2.28 25.64
C ASP A 291 -11.59 -1.90 24.16
N VAL A 292 -11.46 -2.87 23.25
CA VAL A 292 -11.56 -2.65 21.79
C VAL A 292 -12.97 -2.24 21.42
N LYS A 293 -13.07 -1.15 20.67
CA LYS A 293 -14.32 -0.62 20.12
C LYS A 293 -14.35 -0.86 18.62
N VAL A 294 -15.02 -1.92 18.21
CA VAL A 294 -15.10 -2.33 16.80
C VAL A 294 -15.72 -1.23 15.93
N GLU A 295 -16.61 -0.42 16.51
CA GLU A 295 -17.23 0.72 15.85
C GLU A 295 -16.25 1.87 15.51
N ASN A 296 -15.05 1.88 16.09
CA ASN A 296 -14.04 2.90 15.82
C ASN A 296 -13.16 2.58 14.61
N PHE A 297 -13.17 1.34 14.10
CA PHE A 297 -12.37 0.97 12.95
C PHE A 297 -12.82 1.72 11.70
N GLY A 298 -11.89 2.48 11.12
CA GLY A 298 -12.15 3.25 9.90
C GLY A 298 -11.79 2.51 8.62
N ASP A 299 -12.35 2.98 7.50
CA ASP A 299 -12.13 2.43 6.16
C ASP A 299 -11.12 3.24 5.33
N THR A 300 -10.02 3.67 5.96
CA THR A 300 -8.94 4.42 5.29
C THR A 300 -7.59 3.76 5.51
N GLN A 301 -6.66 3.90 4.56
CA GLN A 301 -5.27 3.49 4.72
C GLN A 301 -4.44 4.46 5.59
N THR A 302 -5.02 5.55 6.06
CA THR A 302 -4.31 6.61 6.79
C THR A 302 -4.57 6.60 8.29
N VAL A 303 -4.90 5.44 8.87
CA VAL A 303 -5.25 5.31 10.30
C VAL A 303 -4.14 5.86 11.18
N ILE A 304 -2.90 5.39 10.96
CA ILE A 304 -1.72 5.94 11.63
C ILE A 304 -1.32 7.23 10.91
N GLY A 305 -1.00 7.13 9.61
CA GLY A 305 -0.68 8.24 8.74
C GLY A 305 0.35 9.19 9.35
N LYS A 306 0.00 10.48 9.41
CA LYS A 306 0.78 11.52 10.09
C LYS A 306 0.41 11.72 11.57
N SER A 307 -0.63 11.04 12.07
CA SER A 307 -1.26 11.37 13.35
C SER A 307 -0.38 11.10 14.57
N TRP A 308 0.62 10.23 14.44
CA TRP A 308 1.56 9.82 15.48
C TRP A 308 2.63 10.87 15.80
N ARG A 309 2.72 11.93 15.00
CA ARG A 309 3.70 13.00 15.15
C ARG A 309 3.05 14.38 15.13
N VAL A 310 3.77 15.35 15.67
CA VAL A 310 3.52 16.78 15.47
C VAL A 310 4.40 17.26 14.32
N GLY A 311 3.85 18.12 13.46
CA GLY A 311 4.63 18.74 12.39
C GLY A 311 5.72 19.67 12.93
N GLY A 312 6.76 19.89 12.13
CA GLY A 312 7.72 20.96 12.37
C GLY A 312 7.28 22.29 11.73
N GLY A 313 7.97 23.36 12.06
CA GLY A 313 7.85 24.67 11.43
C GLY A 313 9.21 25.37 11.32
N PRO A 314 9.26 26.62 10.84
CA PRO A 314 10.52 27.36 10.69
C PRO A 314 11.34 27.50 11.99
N SER A 315 10.69 27.37 13.15
CA SER A 315 11.29 27.53 14.48
C SER A 315 11.17 26.29 15.37
N SER A 316 10.64 25.17 14.88
CA SER A 316 10.46 23.95 15.68
C SER A 316 10.65 22.69 14.84
N LEU A 317 11.41 21.74 15.38
CA LEU A 317 11.55 20.42 14.77
C LEU A 317 10.27 19.58 14.98
N PRO A 318 9.95 18.66 14.07
CA PRO A 318 8.88 17.69 14.30
C PRO A 318 9.25 16.79 15.49
N SER A 319 8.23 16.28 16.16
CA SER A 319 8.39 15.34 17.27
C SER A 319 7.32 14.25 17.24
N ARG A 320 7.64 13.11 17.83
CA ARG A 320 6.66 12.06 18.13
C ARG A 320 5.65 12.57 19.17
N LYS A 321 4.40 12.12 19.09
CA LYS A 321 3.42 12.26 20.17
C LYS A 321 3.55 11.10 21.16
N ASP A 322 3.55 11.42 22.45
CA ASP A 322 3.75 10.43 23.52
C ASP A 322 2.43 9.88 24.08
N ASN A 323 1.34 10.61 23.83
CA ASN A 323 -0.01 10.39 24.31
C ASN A 323 -0.91 9.64 23.32
N VAL A 324 -0.35 9.02 22.27
CA VAL A 324 -1.13 8.26 21.30
C VAL A 324 -0.61 6.83 21.15
N PHE A 325 -1.54 5.90 20.95
CA PHE A 325 -1.28 4.56 20.46
C PHE A 325 -2.44 4.13 19.56
N TYR A 326 -2.29 2.98 18.89
CA TYR A 326 -3.22 2.53 17.86
C TYR A 326 -3.70 1.13 18.14
N VAL A 327 -4.93 0.84 17.76
CA VAL A 327 -5.42 -0.54 17.62
C VAL A 327 -5.45 -0.85 16.13
N ILE A 328 -4.80 -1.94 15.73
CA ILE A 328 -4.69 -2.38 14.33
C ILE A 328 -5.22 -3.80 14.23
N GLU A 329 -6.14 -4.04 13.31
CA GLU A 329 -6.54 -5.37 12.84
C GLU A 329 -5.70 -5.69 11.61
N ASP A 330 -4.91 -6.76 11.68
CA ASP A 330 -4.02 -7.20 10.59
C ASP A 330 -4.79 -7.98 9.51
N THR A 331 -4.07 -8.43 8.48
CA THR A 331 -4.64 -9.22 7.37
C THR A 331 -5.22 -10.58 7.80
N ASP A 332 -4.85 -11.08 8.97
CA ASP A 332 -5.30 -12.34 9.55
C ASP A 332 -6.44 -12.19 10.58
N GLY A 333 -6.86 -10.96 10.87
CA GLY A 333 -7.86 -10.65 11.89
C GLY A 333 -7.32 -10.61 13.32
N ASN A 334 -6.01 -10.61 13.51
CA ASN A 334 -5.38 -10.40 14.81
C ASN A 334 -5.44 -8.91 15.18
N LEU A 335 -5.73 -8.65 16.44
CA LEU A 335 -5.81 -7.29 16.99
C LEU A 335 -4.54 -6.96 17.76
N TYR A 336 -3.82 -5.92 17.34
CA TYR A 336 -2.61 -5.43 18.00
C TYR A 336 -2.83 -4.04 18.57
N LYS A 337 -2.22 -3.77 19.73
CA LYS A 337 -1.94 -2.39 20.16
C LYS A 337 -0.53 -1.99 19.71
N LEU A 338 -0.39 -0.85 19.06
CA LEU A 338 0.86 -0.36 18.49
C LEU A 338 1.17 1.05 18.98
N LYS A 339 2.42 1.30 19.41
CA LYS A 339 2.91 2.61 19.83
C LYS A 339 4.24 2.93 19.15
N LEU A 340 4.32 4.11 18.54
CA LEU A 340 5.57 4.62 17.98
C LEU A 340 6.52 5.00 19.12
N LEU A 341 7.80 4.73 18.95
CA LEU A 341 8.88 4.94 19.91
C LEU A 341 9.91 5.97 19.44
N ALA A 342 10.16 6.11 18.15
CA ALA A 342 11.12 7.09 17.67
C ALA A 342 10.68 7.73 16.35
N LEU A 343 11.13 8.97 16.15
CA LEU A 343 11.15 9.66 14.85
C LEU A 343 12.60 9.82 14.35
N THR A 344 13.54 9.85 15.30
CA THR A 344 14.95 10.15 15.10
C THR A 344 15.83 9.12 15.80
N ASN A 345 17.05 8.92 15.31
CA ASN A 345 18.07 8.15 16.04
C ASN A 345 18.65 8.93 17.24
N ASP A 346 19.60 8.32 17.96
CA ASP A 346 20.28 8.92 19.13
C ASP A 346 21.01 10.24 18.82
N ALA A 347 21.39 10.47 17.56
CA ALA A 347 22.02 11.71 17.10
C ALA A 347 20.99 12.80 16.71
N GLY A 348 19.69 12.52 16.83
CA GLY A 348 18.61 13.42 16.41
C GLY A 348 18.38 13.47 14.90
N GLU A 349 18.97 12.56 14.12
CA GLU A 349 18.73 12.48 12.68
C GLU A 349 17.36 11.84 12.43
N ARG A 350 16.55 12.44 11.55
CA ARG A 350 15.21 11.95 11.20
C ARG A 350 15.24 10.78 10.23
N GLY A 351 14.16 10.01 10.18
CA GLY A 351 14.00 8.88 9.27
C GLY A 351 14.52 7.56 9.84
N TYR A 352 14.55 7.47 11.16
CA TYR A 352 14.83 6.26 11.93
C TYR A 352 13.65 6.01 12.88
N PRO A 353 12.47 5.64 12.34
CA PRO A 353 11.33 5.36 13.17
C PRO A 353 11.53 4.06 13.94
N GLU A 354 10.93 3.99 15.12
CA GLU A 354 10.83 2.77 15.91
C GLU A 354 9.40 2.66 16.41
N PHE A 355 8.90 1.44 16.58
CA PHE A 355 7.61 1.18 17.21
C PHE A 355 7.61 -0.15 17.95
N VAL A 356 6.71 -0.25 18.91
CA VAL A 356 6.40 -1.49 19.61
C VAL A 356 4.95 -1.87 19.36
N TYR A 357 4.67 -3.16 19.23
CA TYR A 357 3.32 -3.68 19.18
C TYR A 357 3.16 -4.91 20.07
N SER A 358 1.92 -5.19 20.46
CA SER A 358 1.56 -6.40 21.22
C SER A 358 0.16 -6.85 20.84
N LEU A 359 0.00 -8.17 20.73
CA LEU A 359 -1.28 -8.82 20.48
C LEU A 359 -2.22 -8.57 21.67
N LEU A 360 -3.47 -8.20 21.36
CA LEU A 360 -4.54 -8.05 22.33
C LEU A 360 -5.19 -9.42 22.54
N LYS A 361 -5.20 -9.86 23.80
CA LYS A 361 -5.73 -11.16 24.22
C LYS A 361 -6.85 -10.99 25.24
#